data_AF-A0AAW5YZ47-F1
#
_entry.id   AF-A0AAW5YZ47-F1
#
_cell.length_a   1.000
_cell.length_b   1.000
_cell.length_c   1.000
_cell.angle_alpha   90.00
_cell.angle_beta   90.00
_cell.angle_gamma   90.00
#
_symmetry.space_group_name_H-M   'P 1'
#
loop_
_entity.id
_entity.type
_entity.pdbx_description
1 polymer ?
#
loop_
_entity_poly.entity_id
_entity_poly.type
_entity_poly.pdbx_seq_one_letter_code
_entity_poly.pdbx_strand_id
1 'polypeptide(L)'
;MKKYKDLEGSKQFYDRCLKVPYTPAQIVDEGLKCNETLKNTYDFMQDFVYALADKDTKKINDLLDSNIGQYCEQLKTTIRTFRK
;
A
#
# COMPACT_ATOMS: atom_id res chain seq x y z
N MET A 1 -5.47 -2.83 -7.23
CA MET A 1 -4.92 -3.50 -6.04
C MET A 1 -6.08 -3.90 -5.15
N LYS A 2 -6.13 -5.15 -4.66
CA LYS A 2 -7.14 -5.51 -3.64
C LYS A 2 -6.85 -4.68 -2.38
N LYS A 3 -7.92 -4.17 -1.77
CA LYS A 3 -7.87 -3.50 -0.47
C LYS A 3 -7.32 -4.48 0.57
N TYR A 4 -6.48 -4.00 1.49
CA TYR A 4 -5.87 -4.86 2.50
C TYR A 4 -6.92 -5.64 3.31
N LYS A 5 -8.02 -4.97 3.68
CA LYS A 5 -9.15 -5.59 4.40
C LYS A 5 -9.90 -6.67 3.60
N ASP A 6 -9.73 -6.67 2.28
CA ASP A 6 -10.35 -7.62 1.34
C ASP A 6 -9.36 -8.72 0.92
N LEU A 7 -8.15 -8.77 1.50
CA LEU A 7 -7.22 -9.87 1.31
C LEU A 7 -7.79 -11.12 1.99
N GLU A 8 -7.72 -12.27 1.30
CA GLU A 8 -8.20 -13.54 1.84
C GLU A 8 -7.40 -13.89 3.11
N GLY A 9 -8.03 -13.75 4.28
CA GLY A 9 -7.39 -14.03 5.57
C GLY A 9 -7.42 -15.50 5.99
N SER A 10 -8.19 -16.35 5.29
CA SER A 10 -8.43 -17.75 5.68
C SER A 10 -7.81 -18.77 4.73
N LYS A 11 -7.68 -18.44 3.44
CA LYS A 11 -7.12 -19.35 2.44
C LYS A 11 -5.60 -19.20 2.38
N GLN A 12 -4.90 -20.21 2.87
CA GLN A 12 -3.45 -20.29 2.78
C GLN A 12 -3.02 -20.84 1.42
N PHE A 13 -1.89 -20.35 0.92
CA PHE A 13 -1.24 -20.89 -0.26
C PHE A 13 0.16 -21.36 0.09
N TYR A 14 0.51 -22.56 -0.37
CA TYR A 14 1.87 -23.08 -0.25
C TYR A 14 2.70 -22.56 -1.42
N ASP A 15 3.75 -21.81 -1.10
CA ASP A 15 4.79 -21.42 -2.05
C ASP A 15 6.10 -22.08 -1.61
N ARG A 16 6.76 -22.80 -2.53
CA ARG A 16 8.00 -23.53 -2.27
C ARG A 16 9.13 -22.59 -1.82
N CYS A 17 9.12 -21.33 -2.26
CA CYS A 17 10.08 -20.31 -1.85
C CYS A 17 9.81 -19.79 -0.43
N LEU A 18 8.55 -19.81 0.03
CA LEU A 18 8.16 -19.29 1.35
C LEU A 18 8.30 -20.32 2.49
N LYS A 19 8.47 -21.61 2.17
CA LYS A 19 8.70 -22.75 3.10
C LYS A 19 7.57 -23.01 4.13
N VAL A 20 6.61 -22.11 4.28
CA VAL A 20 5.45 -22.18 5.18
C VAL A 20 4.22 -21.65 4.43
N PRO A 21 3.03 -22.25 4.60
CA PRO A 21 1.81 -21.72 4.00
C PRO A 21 1.44 -20.36 4.63
N TYR A 22 1.38 -19.32 3.80
CA TYR A 22 0.94 -17.99 4.21
C TYR A 22 -0.38 -17.63 3.55
N THR A 23 -1.20 -16.87 4.25
CA THR A 23 -2.33 -16.16 3.64
C THR A 23 -1.81 -14.92 2.90
N PRO A 24 -2.52 -14.41 1.88
CA PRO A 24 -2.18 -13.15 1.24
C PRO A 24 -1.95 -11.98 2.22
N ALA A 25 -2.71 -11.90 3.31
CA ALA A 25 -2.51 -10.90 4.36
C ALA A 25 -1.16 -11.08 5.08
N GLN A 26 -0.82 -12.32 5.46
CA GLN A 26 0.46 -12.61 6.13
C GLN A 26 1.67 -12.33 5.24
N ILE A 27 1.57 -12.60 3.94
CA ILE A 27 2.65 -12.27 2.98
C ILE A 27 2.89 -10.76 2.95
N VAL A 28 1.82 -9.98 2.90
CA VAL A 28 1.91 -8.52 2.95
C VAL A 28 2.52 -8.08 4.29
N ASP A 29 2.01 -8.58 5.42
CA ASP A 29 2.50 -8.19 6.74
C ASP A 29 3.99 -8.47 6.93
N GLU A 30 4.47 -9.67 6.56
CA GLU A 30 5.89 -10.00 6.62
C GLU A 30 6.72 -9.13 5.66
N GLY A 31 6.21 -8.87 4.45
CA GLY A 31 6.88 -7.99 3.48
C GLY A 31 7.03 -6.55 3.98
N LEU A 32 6.01 -6.01 4.63
CA LEU A 32 6.01 -4.64 5.16
C LEU A 32 6.95 -4.49 6.37
N LYS A 33 7.25 -5.56 7.11
CA LYS A 33 8.25 -5.53 8.19
C LYS A 33 9.68 -5.34 7.70
N CYS A 34 9.97 -5.75 6.46
CA CYS A 34 11.33 -5.74 5.93
C CYS A 34 11.85 -4.32 5.62
N ASN A 35 10.97 -3.34 5.36
CA ASN A 35 11.38 -2.01 4.94
C ASN A 35 10.32 -0.94 5.23
N GLU A 36 10.72 0.12 5.95
CA GLU A 36 9.82 1.20 6.33
C GLU A 36 9.31 2.02 5.13
N THR A 37 10.18 2.33 4.16
CA THR A 37 9.78 3.04 2.93
C THR A 37 8.75 2.25 2.14
N LEU A 38 8.91 0.91 2.06
CA LEU A 38 7.94 0.02 1.43
C LEU A 38 6.60 0.08 2.16
N LYS A 39 6.62 -0.01 3.50
CA LYS A 39 5.42 0.10 4.33
C LYS A 39 4.68 1.42 4.08
N ASN A 40 5.39 2.53 4.18
CA ASN A 40 4.80 3.86 3.99
C ASN A 40 4.23 4.04 2.57
N THR A 41 4.92 3.50 1.55
CA THR A 41 4.45 3.52 0.16
C THR A 41 3.18 2.68 -0.01
N TYR A 42 3.14 1.49 0.59
CA TYR A 42 1.98 0.60 0.52
C TYR A 42 0.76 1.21 1.21
N ASP A 43 0.94 1.76 2.42
CA ASP A 43 -0.12 2.39 3.20
C ASP A 43 -0.72 3.58 2.44
N PHE A 44 0.12 4.44 1.86
CA PHE A 44 -0.33 5.53 0.98
C PHE A 44 -1.19 5.00 -0.19
N MET A 45 -0.72 3.97 -0.89
CA MET A 45 -1.45 3.42 -2.04
C MET A 45 -2.80 2.82 -1.64
N GLN A 46 -2.87 2.16 -0.48
CA GLN A 46 -4.14 1.68 0.07
C GLN A 46 -5.09 2.86 0.28
N ASP A 47 -4.66 3.86 1.07
CA ASP A 47 -5.47 5.03 1.39
C ASP A 47 -5.94 5.80 0.16
N PHE A 48 -5.07 5.95 -0.84
CA PHE A 48 -5.39 6.62 -2.09
C PHE A 48 -6.45 5.85 -2.90
N VAL A 49 -6.33 4.52 -2.99
CA VAL A 49 -7.35 3.68 -3.66
C VAL A 49 -8.70 3.75 -2.93
N TYR A 50 -8.71 3.81 -1.59
CA TYR A 50 -9.94 4.04 -0.83
C TYR A 50 -10.55 5.41 -1.13
N ALA A 51 -9.75 6.48 -1.04
CA ALA A 51 -10.23 7.84 -1.27
C ALA A 51 -10.80 8.01 -2.70
N LEU A 52 -10.18 7.37 -3.70
CA LEU A 52 -10.70 7.32 -5.07
C LEU A 52 -12.04 6.59 -5.16
N ALA A 53 -12.17 5.43 -4.52
CA ALA A 53 -13.41 4.65 -4.53
C ALA A 53 -14.57 5.43 -3.88
N ASP A 54 -14.28 6.14 -2.80
CA ASP A 54 -15.25 6.93 -2.04
C ASP A 54 -15.46 8.34 -2.62
N LYS A 55 -14.70 8.71 -3.67
CA LYS A 55 -14.65 10.05 -4.27
C LYS A 55 -14.37 11.16 -3.24
N ASP A 56 -13.60 10.84 -2.20
CA ASP A 56 -13.23 11.77 -1.14
C ASP A 56 -12.10 12.69 -1.60
N THR A 57 -12.49 13.81 -2.21
CA THR A 57 -11.56 14.81 -2.74
C THR A 57 -10.70 15.45 -1.66
N LYS A 58 -11.22 15.57 -0.43
CA LYS A 58 -10.47 16.12 0.69
C LYS A 58 -9.33 15.17 1.08
N LYS A 59 -9.65 13.88 1.29
CA LYS A 59 -8.63 12.87 1.61
C LYS A 59 -7.60 12.73 0.48
N ILE A 60 -8.01 12.84 -0.79
CA ILE A 60 -7.08 12.85 -1.92
C ILE A 60 -6.10 14.02 -1.80
N ASN A 61 -6.58 15.24 -1.55
CA ASN A 61 -5.71 16.42 -1.41
C ASN A 61 -4.78 16.30 -0.20
N ASP A 62 -5.30 15.87 0.96
CA ASP A 62 -4.50 15.67 2.17
C ASP A 62 -3.37 14.64 1.95
N LEU A 63 -3.66 13.54 1.24
CA LEU A 63 -2.66 12.56 0.84
C LEU A 63 -1.64 13.17 -0.13
N LEU A 64 -2.12 13.89 -1.15
CA LEU A 64 -1.24 14.53 -2.11
C LEU A 64 -0.35 15.58 -1.47
N ASP A 65 -0.74 16.25 -0.38
CA ASP A 65 0.05 17.27 0.33
C ASP A 65 0.99 16.72 1.41
N SER A 66 0.89 15.42 1.73
CA SER A 66 1.73 14.74 2.72
C SER A 66 3.25 14.86 2.50
N ASN A 67 4.03 14.57 3.54
CA ASN A 67 5.50 14.53 3.43
C ASN A 67 5.95 13.39 2.51
N ILE A 68 6.24 13.72 1.25
CA ILE A 68 6.65 12.74 0.23
C ILE A 68 8.01 12.08 0.50
N GLY A 69 8.83 12.61 1.41
CA GLY A 69 10.18 12.12 1.71
C GLY A 69 10.21 10.65 2.16
N GLN A 70 9.12 10.18 2.77
CA GLN A 70 8.98 8.85 3.36
C GLN A 70 8.62 7.73 2.35
N TYR A 71 8.38 8.07 1.08
CA TYR A 71 7.93 7.13 0.04
C TYR A 71 9.06 6.68 -0.89
N CYS A 72 8.79 5.71 -1.77
CA CYS A 72 9.72 5.37 -2.85
C CYS A 72 9.80 6.49 -3.92
N GLU A 73 10.89 6.52 -4.68
CA GLU A 73 11.15 7.58 -5.68
C GLU A 73 10.08 7.65 -6.79
N GLN A 74 9.54 6.50 -7.20
CA GLN A 74 8.48 6.43 -8.18
C GLN A 74 7.20 7.12 -7.67
N LEU A 75 6.82 6.87 -6.41
CA LEU A 75 5.65 7.50 -5.81
C LEU A 75 5.87 8.99 -5.58
N LYS A 76 7.06 9.41 -5.14
CA LYS A 76 7.44 10.84 -5.04
C LYS A 76 7.23 11.56 -6.36
N THR A 77 7.73 10.97 -7.45
CA THR A 77 7.61 11.54 -8.79
C THR A 77 6.14 11.66 -9.20
N THR A 78 5.36 10.61 -8.96
CA THR A 78 3.92 10.59 -9.25
C THR A 78 3.18 11.70 -8.50
N ILE A 79 3.36 11.82 -7.18
CA ILE A 79 2.70 12.86 -6.37
C ILE A 79 3.09 14.26 -6.86
N ARG A 80 4.36 14.49 -7.21
CA ARG A 80 4.82 15.77 -7.77
C ARG A 80 4.13 16.15 -9.08
N THR A 81 3.73 15.17 -9.91
CA THR A 81 2.98 15.47 -11.14
C THR A 81 1.56 15.93 -10.88
N PHE A 82 0.93 15.47 -9.79
CA PHE A 82 -0.41 15.93 -9.39
C PHE A 82 -0.40 17.32 -8.74
N ARG A 83 0.71 17.74 -8.12
CA ARG A 83 0.86 19.07 -7.50
C ARG A 83 1.18 20.20 -8.49
N LYS A 84 1.45 19.87 -9.77
CA LYS A 84 1.74 20.86 -10.82
C LYS A 84 0.47 21.38 -11.45
#